data_AF-A0A2M7N7F4-F1
#
_entry.id   AF-A0A2M7N7F4-F1
#
_cell.length_a   1.000
_cell.length_b   1.000
_cell.length_c   1.000
_cell.angle_alpha   90.00
_cell.angle_beta   90.00
_cell.angle_gamma   90.00
#
_symmetry.space_group_name_H-M   'P 1'
#
loop_
_entity.id
_entity.type
_entity.pdbx_description
1 polymer ?
#
loop_
_entity_poly.entity_id
_entity_poly.type
_entity_poly.pdbx_seq_one_letter_code
_entity_poly.pdbx_strand_id
1 'polypeptide(L)'
;PGSIHADLRLDTELIRLQQDFSLQPSLIHLMLRVQLIDLKDKNVISTKLFDVTETAASEDAYGGVVAANRALLRVLEQLPEFCRKASSRQ
;
A
#
# COMPACT_ATOMS: atom_id res chain seq x y z
N PRO A 1 -19.75 -23.00 3.04
CA PRO A 1 -18.82 -21.89 3.37
C PRO A 1 -19.56 -20.80 4.16
N GLY A 2 -19.17 -20.52 5.40
CA GLY A 2 -19.77 -19.45 6.22
C GLY A 2 -19.18 -18.09 5.85
N SER A 3 -20.04 -17.08 5.71
CA SER A 3 -19.60 -15.69 5.55
C SER A 3 -19.07 -15.19 6.90
N ILE A 4 -17.84 -14.66 6.93
CA ILE A 4 -17.33 -13.92 8.08
C ILE A 4 -17.98 -12.54 8.03
N HIS A 5 -18.70 -12.17 9.08
CA HIS A 5 -19.24 -10.82 9.23
C HIS A 5 -18.09 -9.85 9.55
N ALA A 6 -18.02 -8.75 8.80
CA ALA A 6 -17.11 -7.64 9.02
C ALA A 6 -17.89 -6.32 8.90
N ASP A 7 -17.62 -5.36 9.79
CA ASP A 7 -18.23 -4.03 9.75
C ASP A 7 -17.51 -3.10 8.77
N LEU A 8 -16.21 -3.35 8.56
CA LEU A 8 -15.33 -2.54 7.72
C LEU A 8 -14.66 -3.40 6.64
N ARG A 9 -14.44 -2.80 5.46
CA ARG A 9 -13.63 -3.37 4.38
C ARG A 9 -12.46 -2.45 4.05
N LEU A 10 -11.27 -3.02 3.93
CA LEU A 10 -10.10 -2.31 3.42
C LEU A 10 -9.89 -2.72 1.96
N ASP A 11 -10.10 -1.78 1.03
CA ASP A 11 -9.79 -1.95 -0.37
C ASP A 11 -8.40 -1.38 -0.67
N THR A 12 -7.62 -2.09 -1.48
CA THR A 12 -6.31 -1.64 -1.94
C THR A 12 -6.22 -1.71 -3.46
N GLU A 13 -5.56 -0.72 -4.05
CA GLU A 13 -5.36 -0.62 -5.49
C GLU A 13 -3.89 -0.27 -5.76
N LEU A 14 -3.19 -1.16 -6.47
CA LEU A 14 -1.82 -0.94 -6.89
C LEU A 14 -1.81 -0.01 -8.11
N ILE A 15 -1.42 1.24 -7.89
CA ILE A 15 -1.37 2.28 -8.92
C ILE A 15 -0.07 2.20 -9.71
N ARG A 16 1.05 1.96 -9.02
CA ARG A 16 2.37 1.83 -9.63
C ARG A 16 3.22 0.84 -8.85
N LEU A 17 3.89 -0.04 -9.57
CA LEU A 17 5.06 -0.79 -9.11
C LEU A 17 6.05 -0.81 -10.28
N GLN A 18 7.07 0.02 -10.20
CA GLN A 18 8.01 0.22 -11.30
C GLN A 18 9.43 0.33 -10.77
N GLN A 19 10.38 -0.32 -11.45
CA GLN A 19 11.80 -0.02 -11.30
C GLN A 19 12.21 1.04 -12.33
N ASP A 20 12.81 2.13 -11.87
CA ASP A 20 13.32 3.23 -12.67
C ASP A 20 14.85 3.17 -12.74
N PHE A 21 15.37 2.91 -13.94
CA PHE A 21 16.80 2.81 -14.24
C PHE A 21 17.39 4.12 -14.77
N SER A 22 16.64 5.23 -14.74
CA SER A 22 17.17 6.55 -15.14
C SER A 22 18.16 7.13 -14.13
N LEU A 23 18.19 6.59 -12.92
CA LEU A 23 19.11 6.94 -11.84
C LEU A 23 19.98 5.73 -11.46
N GLN A 24 21.14 5.99 -10.85
CA GLN A 24 22.03 4.97 -10.30
C GLN A 24 22.33 5.28 -8.82
N PRO A 25 21.91 4.42 -7.86
CA PRO A 25 21.21 3.15 -8.07
C PRO A 25 19.78 3.33 -8.60
N SER A 26 19.24 2.34 -9.32
CA SER A 26 17.82 2.34 -9.73
C SER A 26 16.88 2.40 -8.54
N LEU A 27 15.67 2.93 -8.77
CA LEU A 27 14.65 3.12 -7.74
C LEU A 27 13.42 2.28 -8.02
N ILE A 28 12.84 1.67 -7.00
CA ILE A 28 11.46 1.19 -7.03
C ILE A 28 10.54 2.32 -6.62
N HIS A 29 9.55 2.63 -7.45
CA HIS A 29 8.43 3.50 -7.13
C HIS A 29 7.18 2.65 -6.90
N LEU A 30 6.68 2.66 -5.67
CA LEU A 30 5.46 1.98 -5.26
C LEU A 30 4.39 3.03 -4.93
N MET A 31 3.28 3.00 -5.68
CA MET A 31 2.08 3.77 -5.36
C MET A 31 0.92 2.83 -5.07
N LEU A 32 0.38 2.89 -3.86
CA LEU A 32 -0.74 2.07 -3.41
C LEU A 32 -1.85 2.97 -2.86
N ARG A 33 -3.03 2.93 -3.47
CA ARG A 33 -4.23 3.56 -2.92
C ARG A 33 -4.88 2.59 -1.96
N VAL A 34 -5.31 3.10 -0.81
CA VAL A 34 -6.12 2.36 0.16
C VAL A 34 -7.40 3.11 0.46
N GLN A 35 -8.49 2.38 0.64
CA GLN A 35 -9.80 2.91 1.03
C GLN A 35 -10.36 2.06 2.17
N LEU A 36 -10.79 2.72 3.25
CA LEU A 36 -11.54 2.06 4.32
C LEU A 36 -13.01 2.36 4.11
N ILE A 37 -13.84 1.32 4.04
CA ILE A 37 -15.24 1.37 3.67
C ILE A 37 -16.09 0.85 4.83
N ASP A 38 -17.12 1.60 5.20
CA ASP A 38 -18.18 1.12 6.08
C ASP A 38 -19.11 0.19 5.29
N LEU A 39 -19.28 -1.06 5.74
CA LEU A 39 -20.11 -2.03 5.03
C LEU A 39 -21.60 -1.93 5.36
N LYS A 40 -21.98 -1.29 6.47
CA LYS A 40 -23.36 -1.03 6.85
C LYS A 40 -23.96 0.06 5.96
N ASP A 41 -23.25 1.17 5.82
CA ASP A 41 -23.70 2.35 5.06
C ASP A 41 -23.14 2.40 3.64
N LYS A 42 -22.23 1.48 3.29
CA LYS A 42 -21.58 1.35 1.97
C LYS A 42 -20.87 2.63 1.52
N ASN A 43 -20.25 3.34 2.45
CA ASN A 43 -19.55 4.59 2.16
C ASN A 43 -18.04 4.45 2.39
N VAL A 44 -17.26 5.29 1.69
CA VAL A 44 -15.81 5.38 1.92
C VAL A 44 -15.59 6.30 3.12
N ILE A 45 -15.06 5.76 4.21
CA ILE A 45 -14.76 6.50 5.44
C ILE A 45 -13.47 7.31 5.26
N SER A 46 -12.47 6.71 4.60
CA SER A 46 -11.17 7.34 4.40
C SER A 46 -10.46 6.78 3.18
N THR A 47 -9.69 7.63 2.50
CA THR A 47 -8.82 7.26 1.38
C THR A 47 -7.41 7.79 1.66
N LYS A 48 -6.39 6.99 1.34
CA LYS A 48 -4.99 7.43 1.35
C LYS A 48 -4.25 6.86 0.15
N LEU A 49 -3.39 7.68 -0.45
CA LEU A 49 -2.39 7.23 -1.42
C LEU A 49 -1.05 7.14 -0.69
N PHE A 50 -0.47 5.95 -0.67
CA PHE A 50 0.92 5.75 -0.31
C PHE A 50 1.77 5.90 -1.56
N ASP A 51 2.85 6.67 -1.46
CA ASP A 51 3.85 6.88 -2.50
C ASP A 51 5.21 6.70 -1.83
N VAL A 52 5.90 5.60 -2.14
CA VAL A 52 7.14 5.20 -1.48
C VAL A 52 8.17 4.84 -2.54
N THR A 53 9.39 5.35 -2.34
CA THR A 53 10.55 5.02 -3.17
C THR A 53 11.59 4.23 -2.37
N GLU A 54 12.23 3.25 -3.01
CA GLU A 54 13.34 2.48 -2.45
C GLU A 54 14.46 2.28 -3.46
N THR A 55 15.71 2.41 -3.05
CA THR A 55 16.85 2.07 -3.90
C THR A 55 16.98 0.54 -4.06
N ALA A 56 17.32 0.10 -5.27
CA ALA A 56 17.73 -1.27 -5.56
C ALA A 56 19.24 -1.41 -5.34
N ALA A 57 19.67 -2.53 -4.75
CA ALA A 57 21.09 -2.79 -4.49
C ALA A 57 21.83 -3.36 -5.72
N SER A 58 21.08 -3.79 -6.72
CA SER A 58 21.57 -4.26 -8.02
C SER A 58 20.61 -3.81 -9.12
N GLU A 59 21.13 -3.61 -10.32
CA GLU A 59 20.37 -3.15 -11.49
C GLU A 59 19.68 -4.30 -12.24
N ASP A 60 19.38 -5.38 -11.54
CA ASP A 60 18.70 -6.56 -12.09
C ASP A 60 17.33 -6.77 -11.44
N ALA A 61 16.57 -7.71 -11.99
CA ALA A 61 15.24 -8.04 -11.50
C ALA A 61 15.24 -8.49 -10.03
N TYR A 62 16.31 -9.14 -9.57
CA TYR A 62 16.40 -9.58 -8.18
C TYR A 62 16.55 -8.38 -7.24
N GLY A 63 17.44 -7.43 -7.55
CA GLY A 63 17.59 -6.17 -6.84
C GLY A 63 16.30 -5.37 -6.78
N GLY A 64 15.58 -5.32 -7.90
CA GLY A 64 14.25 -4.71 -8.00
C GLY A 64 13.22 -5.35 -7.06
N VAL A 65 13.13 -6.69 -7.04
CA VAL A 65 12.19 -7.42 -6.16
C VAL A 65 12.51 -7.17 -4.69
N VAL A 66 13.78 -7.20 -4.30
CA VAL A 66 14.18 -6.94 -2.90
C VAL A 66 13.80 -5.51 -2.50
N ALA A 67 14.03 -4.51 -3.37
CA ALA A 67 13.64 -3.13 -3.12
C ALA A 67 12.11 -2.94 -3.06
N ALA A 68 11.35 -3.63 -3.93
CA ALA A 68 9.90 -3.59 -3.91
C ALA A 68 9.31 -4.16 -2.62
N ASN A 69 9.86 -5.26 -2.11
CA ASN A 69 9.45 -5.83 -0.84
C ASN A 69 9.72 -4.88 0.33
N ARG A 70 10.84 -4.14 0.32
CA ARG A 70 11.12 -3.09 1.31
C ARG A 70 10.11 -1.93 1.20
N ALA A 71 9.79 -1.49 -0.02
CA ALA A 71 8.83 -0.42 -0.24
C ALA A 71 7.44 -0.81 0.29
N LEU A 72 7.01 -2.05 0.01
CA LEU A 72 5.76 -2.60 0.52
C LEU A 72 5.77 -2.69 2.05
N LEU A 73 6.87 -3.14 2.67
CA LEU A 73 6.99 -3.20 4.12
C LEU A 73 6.77 -1.82 4.77
N ARG A 74 7.36 -0.74 4.22
CA ARG A 74 7.13 0.64 4.69
C ARG A 74 5.66 1.07 4.59
N VAL A 75 4.92 0.60 3.58
CA VAL A 75 3.48 0.84 3.48
C VAL A 75 2.72 0.06 4.56
N LEU A 76 3.06 -1.22 4.75
CA LEU A 76 2.43 -2.09 5.74
C LEU A 76 2.66 -1.62 7.18
N GLU A 77 3.79 -0.98 7.49
CA GLU A 77 4.05 -0.37 8.81
C GLU A 77 3.09 0.81 9.11
N GLN A 78 2.67 1.54 8.08
CA GLN A 78 1.80 2.71 8.22
C GLN A 78 0.30 2.37 8.12
N LEU A 79 -0.03 1.25 7.49
CA LEU A 79 -1.40 0.86 7.17
C LEU A 79 -2.28 0.60 8.40
N PRO A 80 -1.83 -0.11 9.46
CA PRO A 80 -2.63 -0.29 10.67
C PRO A 80 -3.01 1.03 11.32
N GLU A 81 -2.08 1.99 11.36
CA GLU A 81 -2.32 3.30 11.96
C GLU A 81 -3.30 4.14 11.13
N PHE A 82 -3.27 4.01 9.80
CA PHE A 82 -4.30 4.57 8.93
C PHE A 82 -5.68 3.99 9.27
N CYS A 83 -5.79 2.66 9.37
CA CYS A 83 -7.06 1.99 9.69
C CYS A 83 -7.59 2.41 11.07
N ARG A 84 -6.74 2.41 12.09
CA ARG A 84 -7.10 2.80 13.47
C ARG A 84 -7.62 4.24 13.55
N LYS A 85 -6.94 5.18 12.88
CA LYS A 85 -7.36 6.60 12.86
C LYS A 85 -8.64 6.83 12.07
N ALA A 86 -8.88 6.04 11.02
CA ALA A 86 -10.07 6.15 10.19
C ALA A 86 -11.30 5.55 10.88
N SER A 87 -11.15 4.40 11.57
CA SER A 87 -12.25 3.77 12.30
C SER A 87 -12.63 4.51 13.59
N SER A 88 -11.69 5.20 14.26
CA SER A 88 -11.99 5.97 15.48
C SER A 88 -12.73 7.30 15.24
N ARG A 89 -13.05 7.65 13.99
CA ARG A 89 -13.81 8.86 13.63
C ARG A 89 -15.31 8.60 13.42
N GLN A 90 -15.74 7.35 13.58
CA GLN A 90 -17.15 6.94 13.59
C GLN A 90 -17.77 7.11 14.98
#